data_AF-A0A7S3XXL3-F1
#
_entry.id   AF-A0A7S3XXL3-F1
#
_cell.length_a   1.000
_cell.length_b   1.000
_cell.length_c   1.000
_cell.angle_alpha   90.00
_cell.angle_beta   90.00
_cell.angle_gamma   90.00
#
_symmetry.space_group_name_H-M   'P 1'
#
loop_
_entity.id
_entity.type
_entity.pdbx_description
1 polymer ?
#
loop_
_entity_poly.entity_id
_entity_poly.type
_entity_poly.pdbx_seq_one_letter_code
_entity_poly.pdbx_strand_id
1 'polypeptide(L)'
;TPHAGAAYAFRRQANGSLESCAGDKFLCEWSQMRRLTASDKRGDDHFGHSVAYDDELGLAAVGAYQSTARGIWREPLSSYPHGDPTLVALPLSDYFEGRLQAAGPLSPLPSGARAVWAQAELDGVTDQDETEQEQAGAVYIFKLYPEETGSGGALVSAPYWLPTETVKIAPHDGFARDYFGYTVRLDGRSLLVGAINHDLMAENAGIAYEFDVAVARIYFSEAEYVLLENYDEVDVTLYRDAEYTDLALTVQYATSDLTATGVDTAKFDACQKLAVRYRPGDCGDYEQTRGEVTFAAGSASAAFSVRIMDDFCYEHFMEYFQVTLSIPGTNFLAGEEFYATVRIDDNDFDEDYC
;
A
#
# COMPACT_ATOMS: atom_id res chain seq x y z
N THR A 1 -17.97 -10.62 12.45
CA THR A 1 -18.76 -11.20 11.33
C THR A 1 -18.49 -12.70 11.30
N PRO A 2 -19.44 -13.54 10.85
CA PRO A 2 -19.23 -14.98 10.70
C PRO A 2 -17.97 -15.26 9.87
N HIS A 3 -17.17 -16.26 10.26
CA HIS A 3 -15.98 -16.71 9.52
C HIS A 3 -14.92 -15.64 9.17
N ALA A 4 -14.99 -14.45 9.78
CA ALA A 4 -13.97 -13.43 9.61
C ALA A 4 -12.63 -13.79 10.25
N GLY A 5 -12.64 -14.72 11.22
CA GLY A 5 -11.42 -15.29 11.81
C GLY A 5 -10.59 -14.34 12.67
N ALA A 6 -9.51 -14.87 13.24
CA ALA A 6 -8.50 -14.15 14.02
C ALA A 6 -7.26 -15.03 14.22
N ALA A 7 -6.08 -14.42 14.36
CA ALA A 7 -4.87 -15.10 14.80
C ALA A 7 -4.48 -14.61 16.20
N TYR A 8 -3.82 -15.45 16.98
CA TYR A 8 -3.46 -15.14 18.37
C TYR A 8 -1.96 -15.32 18.56
N ALA A 9 -1.29 -14.25 18.97
CA ALA A 9 0.12 -14.25 19.29
C ALA A 9 0.32 -14.45 20.80
N PHE A 10 1.20 -15.37 21.15
CA PHE A 10 1.56 -15.67 22.53
C PHE A 10 3.07 -15.51 22.72
N ARG A 11 3.47 -14.99 23.87
CA ARG A 11 4.87 -14.93 24.29
C ARG A 11 5.11 -15.96 25.37
N ARG A 12 6.29 -16.56 25.33
CA ARG A 12 6.80 -17.39 26.41
C ARG A 12 7.72 -16.56 27.32
N GLN A 13 7.31 -16.35 28.55
CA GLN A 13 7.99 -15.48 29.52
C GLN A 13 8.31 -16.24 30.81
N ALA A 14 9.27 -15.75 31.60
CA ALA A 14 9.53 -16.30 32.92
C ALA A 14 8.39 -15.95 33.90
N ASN A 15 8.01 -16.91 34.75
CA ASN A 15 6.85 -16.80 35.64
C ASN A 15 6.86 -15.50 36.47
N GLY A 16 5.78 -14.73 36.36
CA GLY A 16 5.61 -13.50 37.13
C GLY A 16 6.55 -12.36 36.73
N SER A 17 7.13 -12.43 35.52
CA SER A 17 7.99 -11.38 34.96
C SER A 17 7.64 -11.10 33.50
N LEU A 18 8.18 -10.00 32.97
CA LEU A 18 8.10 -9.65 31.56
C LEU A 18 9.34 -10.11 30.77
N GLU A 19 10.24 -10.86 31.40
CA GLU A 19 11.48 -11.33 30.78
C GLU A 19 11.22 -12.56 29.91
N SER A 20 11.96 -12.66 28.80
CA SER A 20 11.93 -13.85 27.95
C SER A 20 12.38 -15.07 28.75
N CYS A 21 11.69 -16.20 28.58
CA CYS A 21 12.00 -17.38 29.39
C CYS A 21 13.32 -18.03 28.92
N ALA A 22 14.35 -17.99 29.76
CA ALA A 22 15.60 -18.72 29.56
C ALA A 22 15.75 -19.84 30.61
N GLY A 23 16.21 -21.01 30.18
CA GLY A 23 16.50 -22.15 31.09
C GLY A 23 15.35 -23.15 31.22
N ASP A 24 14.98 -23.51 32.45
CA ASP A 24 14.03 -24.59 32.72
C ASP A 24 12.62 -24.24 32.22
N LYS A 25 12.07 -25.10 31.37
CA LYS A 25 10.72 -24.95 30.81
C LYS A 25 9.62 -24.85 31.87
N PHE A 26 9.83 -25.40 33.06
CA PHE A 26 8.85 -25.37 34.16
C PHE A 26 8.79 -24.03 34.88
N LEU A 27 9.73 -23.12 34.62
CA LEU A 27 9.73 -21.75 35.11
C LEU A 27 9.13 -20.75 34.10
N CYS A 28 8.61 -21.25 32.98
CA CYS A 28 8.01 -20.44 31.93
C CYS A 28 6.47 -20.49 31.98
N GLU A 29 5.86 -19.36 31.65
CA GLU A 29 4.44 -19.25 31.36
C GLU A 29 4.21 -18.71 29.94
N TRP A 30 3.05 -19.02 29.38
CA TRP A 30 2.57 -18.43 28.13
C TRP A 30 1.61 -17.29 28.44
N SER A 31 1.89 -16.11 27.91
CA SER A 31 1.02 -14.94 27.99
C SER A 31 0.51 -14.59 26.60
N GLN A 32 -0.78 -14.32 26.47
CA GLN A 32 -1.33 -13.82 25.20
C GLN A 32 -0.85 -12.38 25.01
N MET A 33 -0.14 -12.13 23.91
CA MET A 33 0.29 -10.78 23.54
C MET A 33 -0.85 -10.03 22.85
N ARG A 34 -1.43 -10.65 21.82
CA ARG A 34 -2.39 -9.98 20.95
C ARG A 34 -3.32 -10.93 20.23
N ARG A 35 -4.54 -10.46 19.98
CA ARG A 35 -5.43 -11.00 18.95
C ARG A 35 -5.23 -10.15 17.70
N LEU A 36 -4.65 -10.73 16.66
CA LEU A 36 -4.43 -10.12 15.35
C LEU A 36 -5.72 -10.29 14.53
N THR A 37 -6.12 -9.21 13.86
CA THR A 37 -7.30 -9.20 12.99
C THR A 37 -6.99 -8.40 11.75
N ALA A 38 -7.45 -8.85 10.58
CA ALA A 38 -7.46 -8.03 9.38
C ALA A 38 -8.22 -6.72 9.61
N SER A 39 -7.81 -5.64 8.96
CA SER A 39 -8.46 -4.33 9.03
C SER A 39 -9.86 -4.35 8.41
N ASP A 40 -10.04 -5.09 7.32
CA ASP A 40 -11.28 -5.20 6.56
C ASP A 40 -12.39 -6.03 7.24
N LYS A 41 -12.01 -6.98 8.12
CA LYS A 41 -12.90 -7.82 8.98
C LYS A 41 -14.12 -8.39 8.24
N ARG A 42 -13.94 -8.75 6.98
CA ARG A 42 -15.03 -9.25 6.14
C ARG A 42 -15.48 -10.62 6.59
N GLY A 43 -16.78 -10.88 6.45
CA GLY A 43 -17.32 -12.21 6.71
C GLY A 43 -16.80 -13.20 5.68
N ASP A 44 -16.63 -14.45 6.09
CA ASP A 44 -16.21 -15.55 5.21
C ASP A 44 -14.79 -15.45 4.61
N ASP A 45 -13.97 -14.46 5.00
CA ASP A 45 -12.56 -14.37 4.55
C ASP A 45 -11.66 -15.48 5.11
N HIS A 46 -12.07 -16.12 6.21
CA HIS A 46 -11.32 -17.17 6.91
C HIS A 46 -9.90 -16.75 7.32
N PHE A 47 -9.73 -15.51 7.76
CA PHE A 47 -8.46 -15.03 8.29
C PHE A 47 -7.96 -15.90 9.46
N GLY A 48 -6.68 -16.23 9.46
CA GLY A 48 -6.09 -17.12 10.47
C GLY A 48 -6.18 -18.60 10.12
N HIS A 49 -6.63 -18.95 8.91
CA HIS A 49 -6.61 -20.33 8.42
C HIS A 49 -5.20 -20.92 8.39
N SER A 50 -4.22 -20.10 7.98
CA SER A 50 -2.81 -20.44 7.96
C SER A 50 -2.01 -19.33 8.63
N VAL A 51 -0.98 -19.70 9.40
CA VAL A 51 -0.12 -18.76 10.11
C VAL A 51 1.34 -19.18 10.00
N ALA A 52 2.22 -18.21 9.79
CA ALA A 52 3.66 -18.36 9.85
C ALA A 52 4.26 -17.16 10.58
N TYR A 53 5.42 -17.35 11.22
CA TYR A 53 6.10 -16.29 11.95
C TYR A 53 7.61 -16.47 11.82
N ASP A 54 8.33 -15.37 11.94
CA ASP A 54 9.79 -15.30 12.00
C ASP A 54 10.18 -14.46 13.22
N ASP A 55 10.92 -15.06 14.16
CA ASP A 55 11.32 -14.43 15.41
C ASP A 55 12.45 -13.40 15.22
N GLU A 56 13.34 -13.62 14.24
CA GLU A 56 14.51 -12.76 14.01
C GLU A 56 14.11 -11.46 13.34
N LEU A 57 13.21 -11.55 12.36
CA LEU A 57 12.58 -10.38 11.79
C LEU A 57 11.46 -9.85 12.69
N GLY A 58 10.80 -10.67 13.50
CA GLY A 58 9.59 -10.21 14.21
C GLY A 58 8.46 -9.89 13.22
N LEU A 59 8.26 -10.78 12.25
CA LEU A 59 7.16 -10.71 11.28
C LEU A 59 6.25 -11.92 11.46
N ALA A 60 4.95 -11.72 11.25
CA ALA A 60 3.98 -12.81 11.16
C ALA A 60 3.16 -12.67 9.89
N ALA A 61 2.95 -13.77 9.18
CA ALA A 61 2.08 -13.87 8.03
C ALA A 61 0.83 -14.66 8.38
N VAL A 62 -0.33 -14.12 8.04
CA VAL A 62 -1.63 -14.72 8.31
C VAL A 62 -2.42 -14.83 7.01
N GLY A 63 -2.77 -16.05 6.61
CA GLY A 63 -3.57 -16.31 5.41
C GLY A 63 -5.07 -16.17 5.65
N ALA A 64 -5.76 -15.63 4.66
CA ALA A 64 -7.20 -15.52 4.55
C ALA A 64 -7.62 -15.96 3.14
N TYR A 65 -7.75 -17.28 2.96
CA TYR A 65 -7.86 -17.88 1.63
C TYR A 65 -9.15 -17.55 0.89
N GLN A 66 -10.18 -17.05 1.57
CA GLN A 66 -11.41 -16.58 0.94
C GLN A 66 -11.55 -15.06 0.96
N SER A 67 -10.50 -14.35 1.37
CA SER A 67 -10.50 -12.91 1.24
C SER A 67 -10.69 -12.52 -0.22
N THR A 68 -11.57 -11.57 -0.47
CA THR A 68 -11.63 -10.95 -1.78
C THR A 68 -10.33 -10.21 -2.00
N ALA A 69 -9.68 -10.41 -3.17
CA ALA A 69 -8.48 -9.69 -3.58
C ALA A 69 -8.76 -8.21 -3.91
N ARG A 70 -9.60 -7.55 -3.12
CA ARG A 70 -9.74 -6.10 -3.11
C ARG A 70 -8.56 -5.51 -2.35
N GLY A 71 -8.07 -4.37 -2.84
CA GLY A 71 -7.20 -3.50 -2.06
C GLY A 71 -7.78 -3.18 -0.68
N ILE A 72 -6.93 -2.64 0.20
CA ILE A 72 -7.42 -1.98 1.41
C ILE A 72 -8.13 -0.72 0.91
N TRP A 73 -9.46 -0.79 0.88
CA TRP A 73 -10.39 0.09 0.15
C TRP A 73 -10.49 -0.22 -1.36
N ARG A 74 -11.67 0.02 -1.95
CA ARG A 74 -12.08 -0.42 -3.31
C ARG A 74 -11.20 0.22 -4.40
N GLU A 75 -10.05 -0.38 -4.65
CA GLU A 75 -9.37 -0.29 -5.93
C GLU A 75 -9.34 -1.70 -6.55
N PRO A 76 -9.82 -1.88 -7.80
CA PRO A 76 -9.41 -3.03 -8.55
C PRO A 76 -7.90 -2.96 -8.74
N LEU A 77 -7.24 -4.11 -8.66
CA LEU A 77 -5.90 -4.26 -9.20
C LEU A 77 -5.99 -4.19 -10.72
N SER A 78 -6.10 -2.98 -11.26
CA SER A 78 -5.98 -2.79 -12.68
C SER A 78 -4.49 -2.88 -13.01
N SER A 79 -4.11 -3.97 -13.67
CA SER A 79 -3.03 -3.93 -14.63
C SER A 79 -3.44 -2.96 -15.74
N TYR A 80 -3.05 -1.70 -15.62
CA TYR A 80 -3.21 -0.73 -16.69
C TYR A 80 -2.33 -1.16 -17.89
N PRO A 81 -2.72 -0.96 -19.17
CA PRO A 81 -3.80 -0.09 -19.65
C PRO A 81 -4.88 -0.83 -20.46
N HIS A 82 -6.17 -0.62 -20.16
CA HIS A 82 -7.23 -0.51 -21.18
C HIS A 82 -8.53 0.02 -20.56
N GLY A 83 -8.94 1.21 -20.99
CA GLY A 83 -10.27 1.78 -20.73
C GLY A 83 -10.24 3.30 -20.80
N ASP A 84 -10.88 3.86 -21.82
CA ASP A 84 -11.07 5.30 -22.04
C ASP A 84 -11.76 5.94 -20.81
N PRO A 85 -11.09 6.84 -20.04
CA PRO A 85 -11.62 7.37 -18.80
C PRO A 85 -12.66 8.49 -19.01
N THR A 86 -13.19 8.69 -20.21
CA THR A 86 -14.04 9.85 -20.60
C THR A 86 -15.44 9.91 -19.96
N LEU A 87 -15.71 9.24 -18.84
CA LEU A 87 -17.02 9.32 -18.17
C LEU A 87 -17.06 10.15 -16.89
N VAL A 88 -15.91 10.58 -16.34
CA VAL A 88 -15.93 11.56 -15.25
C VAL A 88 -15.74 12.95 -15.83
N ALA A 89 -16.84 13.69 -16.00
CA ALA A 89 -16.76 15.10 -16.36
C ALA A 89 -16.22 15.90 -15.16
N LEU A 90 -15.00 16.40 -15.30
CA LEU A 90 -14.44 17.45 -14.45
C LEU A 90 -14.87 18.84 -14.98
N PRO A 91 -15.04 19.84 -14.10
CA PRO A 91 -14.74 19.83 -12.66
C PRO A 91 -15.83 19.16 -11.80
N LEU A 92 -15.42 18.61 -10.65
CA LEU A 92 -16.35 18.11 -9.62
C LEU A 92 -17.21 19.27 -9.09
N SER A 93 -18.51 19.07 -8.94
CA SER A 93 -19.41 20.14 -8.45
C SER A 93 -19.11 20.54 -6.99
N ASP A 94 -19.36 21.81 -6.63
CA ASP A 94 -19.24 22.42 -5.30
C ASP A 94 -19.85 21.60 -4.14
N TYR A 95 -20.80 20.71 -4.43
CA TYR A 95 -21.39 19.78 -3.47
C TYR A 95 -20.37 18.79 -2.87
N PHE A 96 -19.32 18.43 -3.62
CA PHE A 96 -18.31 17.46 -3.20
C PHE A 96 -17.16 18.11 -2.43
N GLU A 97 -16.72 19.31 -2.81
CA GLU A 97 -15.70 20.08 -2.08
C GLU A 97 -16.10 20.34 -0.62
N GLY A 98 -17.35 20.72 -0.39
CA GLY A 98 -17.87 20.96 0.97
C GLY A 98 -17.91 19.71 1.85
N ARG A 99 -17.89 18.49 1.27
CA ARG A 99 -17.79 17.23 2.03
C ARG A 99 -16.36 16.78 2.29
N LEU A 100 -15.42 17.12 1.41
CA LEU A 100 -13.99 16.87 1.63
C LEU A 100 -13.44 17.78 2.74
N GLN A 101 -13.81 19.07 2.76
CA GLN A 101 -13.25 20.05 3.71
C GLN A 101 -13.83 19.98 5.14
N ALA A 102 -14.96 19.29 5.37
CA ALA A 102 -15.65 19.26 6.66
C ALA A 102 -15.18 18.15 7.63
N ALA A 103 -14.12 17.40 7.29
CA ALA A 103 -13.62 16.27 8.05
C ALA A 103 -12.46 16.66 8.99
N GLY A 104 -12.59 16.39 10.30
CA GLY A 104 -11.52 16.66 11.27
C GLY A 104 -10.37 15.64 11.23
N PRO A 105 -9.13 16.03 11.61
CA PRO A 105 -7.87 15.29 11.37
C PRO A 105 -7.69 13.95 12.13
N LEU A 106 -8.69 13.48 12.87
CA LEU A 106 -8.63 12.22 13.63
C LEU A 106 -9.89 11.36 13.45
N SER A 107 -10.63 11.59 12.37
CA SER A 107 -11.79 10.79 12.01
C SER A 107 -11.36 9.83 10.90
N PRO A 108 -11.34 8.50 11.09
CA PRO A 108 -11.15 7.57 9.97
C PRO A 108 -12.38 7.72 9.07
N LEU A 109 -12.24 8.55 8.04
CA LEU A 109 -13.26 8.78 7.03
C LEU A 109 -12.78 8.11 5.73
N PRO A 110 -13.65 7.35 5.06
CA PRO A 110 -13.34 6.70 3.79
C PRO A 110 -12.80 7.75 2.82
N SER A 111 -11.71 7.41 2.12
CA SER A 111 -11.07 8.24 1.09
C SER A 111 -12.10 8.81 0.11
N GLY A 112 -11.75 9.89 -0.58
CA GLY A 112 -12.55 10.74 -1.49
C GLY A 112 -13.36 10.05 -2.60
N ALA A 113 -13.44 8.73 -2.58
CA ALA A 113 -14.30 7.89 -3.38
C ALA A 113 -15.82 8.16 -3.22
N ARG A 114 -16.29 9.03 -2.31
CA ARG A 114 -17.70 9.45 -2.32
C ARG A 114 -18.09 10.22 -3.59
N ALA A 115 -17.19 11.00 -4.18
CA ALA A 115 -17.49 11.71 -5.43
C ALA A 115 -17.53 10.73 -6.61
N VAL A 116 -16.52 9.87 -6.69
CA VAL A 116 -16.39 8.83 -7.73
C VAL A 116 -17.51 7.79 -7.63
N TRP A 117 -17.87 7.33 -6.42
CA TRP A 117 -18.95 6.37 -6.21
C TRP A 117 -20.34 6.98 -6.38
N ALA A 118 -20.56 8.24 -5.96
CA ALA A 118 -21.82 8.93 -6.22
C ALA A 118 -22.00 9.17 -7.73
N GLN A 119 -20.93 9.49 -8.45
CA GLN A 119 -20.95 9.67 -9.89
C GLN A 119 -21.17 8.32 -10.60
N ALA A 120 -20.46 7.25 -10.22
CA ALA A 120 -20.66 5.90 -10.77
C ALA A 120 -22.08 5.34 -10.51
N GLU A 121 -22.67 5.64 -9.35
CA GLU A 121 -24.05 5.27 -9.00
C GLU A 121 -25.09 6.10 -9.79
N LEU A 122 -24.80 7.37 -10.09
CA LEU A 122 -25.61 8.24 -10.95
C LEU A 122 -25.51 7.86 -12.44
N ASP A 123 -24.33 7.43 -12.89
CA ASP A 123 -24.04 7.02 -14.26
C ASP A 123 -24.51 5.59 -14.58
N GLY A 124 -25.09 4.90 -13.60
CA GLY A 124 -25.63 3.56 -13.77
C GLY A 124 -24.55 2.51 -14.08
N VAL A 125 -23.31 2.76 -13.66
CA VAL A 125 -22.21 1.79 -13.76
C VAL A 125 -22.46 0.67 -12.75
N THR A 126 -23.26 -0.31 -13.17
CA THR A 126 -23.52 -1.54 -12.42
C THR A 126 -22.44 -2.56 -12.75
N ASP A 127 -21.62 -2.94 -11.77
CA ASP A 127 -20.69 -4.08 -11.78
C ASP A 127 -19.81 -4.22 -13.03
N GLN A 128 -18.58 -3.68 -12.97
CA GLN A 128 -17.49 -4.37 -13.65
C GLN A 128 -16.98 -5.48 -12.73
N ASP A 129 -17.35 -6.72 -13.07
CA ASP A 129 -16.68 -7.99 -12.73
C ASP A 129 -16.20 -8.20 -11.28
N GLU A 130 -16.99 -7.78 -10.29
CA GLU A 130 -16.72 -8.07 -8.86
C GLU A 130 -16.63 -9.59 -8.55
N THR A 131 -17.12 -10.45 -9.45
CA THR A 131 -17.07 -11.92 -9.32
C THR A 131 -15.69 -12.51 -9.60
N GLU A 132 -14.85 -11.87 -10.40
CA GLU A 132 -13.58 -12.45 -10.86
C GLU A 132 -12.49 -12.49 -9.78
N GLN A 133 -12.64 -11.74 -8.69
CA GLN A 133 -11.70 -11.73 -7.55
C GLN A 133 -12.35 -12.20 -6.25
N GLU A 134 -13.58 -12.71 -6.33
CA GLU A 134 -14.31 -13.27 -5.20
C GLU A 134 -13.55 -14.48 -4.65
N GLN A 135 -13.17 -14.44 -3.36
CA GLN A 135 -12.42 -15.52 -2.71
C GLN A 135 -11.10 -15.87 -3.42
N ALA A 136 -10.48 -14.94 -4.14
CA ALA A 136 -9.15 -15.13 -4.71
C ALA A 136 -8.10 -15.39 -3.61
N GLY A 137 -8.30 -14.81 -2.42
CA GLY A 137 -7.49 -15.00 -1.23
C GLY A 137 -6.46 -13.88 -1.00
N ALA A 138 -5.98 -13.78 0.24
CA ALA A 138 -4.97 -12.80 0.64
C ALA A 138 -4.08 -13.30 1.79
N VAL A 139 -2.93 -12.66 1.95
CA VAL A 139 -2.04 -12.82 3.11
C VAL A 139 -1.79 -11.46 3.77
N TYR A 140 -1.83 -11.44 5.09
CA TYR A 140 -1.66 -10.24 5.90
C TYR A 140 -0.37 -10.36 6.70
N ILE A 141 0.51 -9.36 6.60
CA ILE A 141 1.76 -9.32 7.34
C ILE A 141 1.62 -8.38 8.52
N PHE A 142 2.02 -8.85 9.70
CA PHE A 142 2.06 -8.09 10.94
C PHE A 142 3.51 -7.89 11.36
N LYS A 143 3.79 -6.71 11.91
CA LYS A 143 5.08 -6.34 12.48
C LYS A 143 5.04 -6.43 14.01
N LEU A 144 6.04 -7.09 14.59
CA LEU A 144 6.33 -7.06 16.01
C LEU A 144 7.21 -5.85 16.31
N TYR A 145 6.78 -5.04 17.27
CA TYR A 145 7.63 -3.97 17.82
C TYR A 145 8.51 -4.58 18.92
N PRO A 146 9.83 -4.37 18.84
CA PRO A 146 10.77 -4.97 19.77
C PRO A 146 10.58 -4.41 21.19
N GLU A 147 11.21 -5.06 22.15
CA GLU A 147 11.25 -4.54 23.52
C GLU A 147 12.07 -3.26 23.61
N GLU A 148 11.55 -2.30 24.38
CA GLU A 148 12.27 -1.07 24.66
C GLU A 148 12.95 -1.20 26.02
N THR A 149 14.26 -0.92 26.05
CA THR A 149 15.06 -0.94 27.28
C THR A 149 15.51 0.48 27.60
N GLY A 150 15.31 0.89 28.86
CA GLY A 150 15.76 2.20 29.34
C GLY A 150 17.28 2.25 29.48
N SER A 151 17.83 3.45 29.68
CA SER A 151 19.28 3.69 29.81
C SER A 151 19.98 2.92 30.94
N GLY A 152 19.22 2.30 31.86
CA GLY A 152 19.71 1.44 32.94
C GLY A 152 19.57 -0.06 32.71
N GLY A 153 19.20 -0.52 31.50
CA GLY A 153 19.00 -1.95 31.22
C GLY A 153 17.66 -2.52 31.71
N ALA A 154 16.79 -1.68 32.27
CA ALA A 154 15.44 -2.08 32.68
C ALA A 154 14.47 -2.03 31.50
N LEU A 155 13.67 -3.08 31.35
CA LEU A 155 12.58 -3.14 30.38
C LEU A 155 11.58 -2.00 30.61
N VAL A 156 11.40 -1.15 29.61
CA VAL A 156 10.42 -0.04 29.59
C VAL A 156 9.11 -0.52 28.98
N SER A 157 9.19 -1.27 27.87
CA SER A 157 8.04 -1.87 27.22
C SER A 157 8.38 -3.27 26.73
N ALA A 158 7.48 -4.22 27.00
CA ALA A 158 7.55 -5.56 26.42
C ALA A 158 7.29 -5.49 24.90
N PRO A 159 7.77 -6.47 24.11
CA PRO A 159 7.50 -6.48 22.68
C PRO A 159 6.00 -6.68 22.45
N TYR A 160 5.45 -6.04 21.42
CA TYR A 160 4.01 -6.06 21.16
C TYR A 160 3.69 -6.03 19.67
N TRP A 161 2.52 -6.58 19.32
CA TRP A 161 1.99 -6.57 17.96
C TRP A 161 0.98 -5.45 17.79
N LEU A 162 0.95 -4.84 16.61
CA LEU A 162 -0.14 -3.94 16.21
C LEU A 162 -1.48 -4.70 16.13
N PRO A 163 -2.62 -4.01 16.36
CA PRO A 163 -3.95 -4.62 16.18
C PRO A 163 -4.24 -5.06 14.75
N THR A 164 -3.70 -4.33 13.78
CA THR A 164 -3.94 -4.46 12.34
C THR A 164 -2.65 -4.80 11.63
N GLU A 165 -2.80 -5.37 10.43
CA GLU A 165 -1.71 -5.68 9.53
C GLU A 165 -0.93 -4.43 9.14
N THR A 166 0.35 -4.63 8.82
CA THR A 166 1.20 -3.63 8.15
C THR A 166 0.94 -3.65 6.65
N VAL A 167 0.85 -4.84 6.05
CA VAL A 167 0.59 -4.98 4.61
C VAL A 167 -0.35 -6.14 4.32
N LYS A 168 -1.25 -5.94 3.35
CA LYS A 168 -2.03 -7.00 2.71
C LYS A 168 -1.42 -7.29 1.33
N ILE A 169 -1.14 -8.57 1.09
CA ILE A 169 -0.60 -9.10 -0.17
C ILE A 169 -1.69 -9.93 -0.85
N ALA A 170 -1.93 -9.64 -2.13
CA ALA A 170 -2.83 -10.38 -3.00
C ALA A 170 -2.12 -10.74 -4.32
N PRO A 171 -2.44 -11.88 -4.94
CA PRO A 171 -1.83 -12.33 -6.21
C PRO A 171 -2.29 -11.46 -7.39
N HIS A 172 -1.36 -11.11 -8.29
CA HIS A 172 -1.65 -10.23 -9.45
C HIS A 172 -2.43 -10.90 -10.57
N ASP A 173 -2.34 -12.21 -10.63
CA ASP A 173 -3.01 -13.10 -11.56
C ASP A 173 -4.14 -13.90 -10.88
N GLY A 174 -4.48 -13.57 -9.63
CA GLY A 174 -5.47 -14.34 -8.89
C GLY A 174 -6.89 -14.13 -9.40
N PHE A 175 -7.53 -15.23 -9.76
CA PHE A 175 -8.93 -15.32 -10.10
C PHE A 175 -9.76 -15.83 -8.92
N ALA A 176 -11.07 -15.80 -9.12
CA ALA A 176 -12.03 -16.16 -8.13
C ALA A 176 -11.82 -17.60 -7.68
N ARG A 177 -11.80 -17.80 -6.35
CA ARG A 177 -11.67 -19.13 -5.71
C ARG A 177 -10.33 -19.84 -5.93
N ASP A 178 -9.29 -19.13 -6.35
CA ASP A 178 -7.92 -19.66 -6.41
C ASP A 178 -7.34 -19.97 -5.01
N TYR A 179 -7.92 -19.34 -3.98
CA TYR A 179 -7.59 -19.56 -2.57
C TYR A 179 -6.13 -19.27 -2.21
N PHE A 180 -5.59 -18.17 -2.70
CA PHE A 180 -4.30 -17.63 -2.26
C PHE A 180 -4.26 -17.39 -0.75
N GLY A 181 -3.20 -17.84 -0.09
CA GLY A 181 -3.11 -17.80 1.38
C GLY A 181 -3.70 -19.04 2.05
N TYR A 182 -4.07 -20.08 1.28
CA TYR A 182 -4.50 -21.37 1.83
C TYR A 182 -3.41 -21.97 2.74
N THR A 183 -2.16 -21.90 2.30
CA THR A 183 -0.96 -22.24 3.09
C THR A 183 0.05 -21.11 3.01
N VAL A 184 0.65 -20.77 4.16
CA VAL A 184 1.74 -19.78 4.24
C VAL A 184 2.94 -20.39 4.96
N ARG A 185 4.15 -20.04 4.50
CA ARG A 185 5.41 -20.35 5.19
C ARG A 185 6.30 -19.11 5.12
N LEU A 186 6.90 -18.76 6.24
CA LEU A 186 7.87 -17.68 6.35
C LEU A 186 9.19 -18.27 6.84
N ASP A 187 10.29 -17.88 6.19
CA ASP A 187 11.65 -18.20 6.58
C ASP A 187 12.56 -17.01 6.24
N GLY A 188 12.96 -16.25 7.26
CA GLY A 188 13.59 -14.95 7.06
C GLY A 188 12.71 -14.05 6.20
N ARG A 189 13.30 -13.51 5.12
CA ARG A 189 12.62 -12.60 4.17
C ARG A 189 11.75 -13.30 3.14
N SER A 190 11.86 -14.62 2.98
CA SER A 190 11.09 -15.36 1.97
C SER A 190 9.76 -15.83 2.54
N LEU A 191 8.67 -15.32 1.97
CA LEU A 191 7.32 -15.78 2.22
C LEU A 191 6.84 -16.63 1.04
N LEU A 192 6.53 -17.89 1.31
CA LEU A 192 5.88 -18.78 0.37
C LEU A 192 4.37 -18.83 0.64
N VAL A 193 3.57 -18.65 -0.41
CA VAL A 193 2.12 -18.66 -0.34
C VAL A 193 1.53 -19.60 -1.39
N GLY A 194 0.67 -20.51 -0.98
CA GLY A 194 -0.06 -21.41 -1.88
C GLY A 194 -1.43 -20.86 -2.28
N ALA A 195 -1.77 -21.01 -3.56
CA ALA A 195 -3.12 -20.87 -4.11
C ALA A 195 -3.52 -22.22 -4.73
N ILE A 196 -4.29 -23.02 -4.00
CA ILE A 196 -4.48 -24.45 -4.31
C ILE A 196 -5.32 -24.70 -5.56
N ASN A 197 -6.14 -23.73 -5.96
CA ASN A 197 -7.09 -23.87 -7.06
C ASN A 197 -6.73 -23.05 -8.30
N HIS A 198 -5.52 -22.47 -8.34
CA HIS A 198 -5.12 -21.63 -9.45
C HIS A 198 -5.11 -22.37 -10.80
N ASP A 199 -5.65 -21.74 -11.83
CA ASP A 199 -6.02 -22.37 -13.12
C ASP A 199 -5.01 -22.15 -14.26
N LEU A 200 -3.87 -21.48 -14.02
CA LEU A 200 -2.94 -21.03 -15.08
C LEU A 200 -2.49 -22.12 -16.07
N MET A 201 -2.22 -23.33 -15.60
CA MET A 201 -1.72 -24.43 -16.46
C MET A 201 -2.75 -25.53 -16.71
N ALA A 202 -3.69 -25.73 -15.78
CA ALA A 202 -4.83 -26.63 -15.88
C ALA A 202 -5.84 -26.28 -14.79
N GLU A 203 -7.07 -26.77 -14.94
CA GLU A 203 -8.13 -26.61 -13.94
C GLU A 203 -7.70 -27.12 -12.56
N ASN A 204 -7.76 -26.25 -11.56
CA ASN A 204 -7.33 -26.41 -10.18
C ASN A 204 -5.92 -27.03 -10.04
N ALA A 205 -4.99 -26.67 -10.92
CA ALA A 205 -3.61 -27.17 -10.87
C ALA A 205 -2.86 -26.69 -9.62
N GLY A 206 -3.23 -25.50 -9.14
CA GLY A 206 -2.59 -24.82 -8.03
C GLY A 206 -1.26 -24.20 -8.41
N ILE A 207 -0.83 -23.22 -7.63
CA ILE A 207 0.44 -22.52 -7.78
C ILE A 207 0.99 -22.11 -6.41
N ALA A 208 2.28 -21.83 -6.34
CA ALA A 208 2.93 -21.23 -5.19
C ALA A 208 3.64 -19.93 -5.62
N TYR A 209 3.51 -18.91 -4.78
CA TYR A 209 4.14 -17.61 -4.94
C TYR A 209 5.23 -17.44 -3.89
N GLU A 210 6.27 -16.69 -4.22
CA GLU A 210 7.32 -16.27 -3.30
C GLU A 210 7.37 -14.75 -3.25
N PHE A 211 7.45 -14.19 -2.05
CA PHE A 211 7.53 -12.75 -1.80
C PHE A 211 8.67 -12.42 -0.86
N ASP A 212 9.33 -11.28 -1.09
CA ASP A 212 10.27 -10.70 -0.12
C ASP A 212 9.51 -9.79 0.87
N VAL A 213 9.31 -10.25 2.10
CA VAL A 213 8.53 -9.52 3.11
C VAL A 213 9.28 -8.38 3.79
N ALA A 214 10.53 -8.11 3.42
CA ALA A 214 11.22 -6.92 3.93
C ALA A 214 10.57 -5.61 3.48
N VAL A 215 9.70 -5.66 2.46
CA VAL A 215 8.84 -4.52 2.10
C VAL A 215 7.95 -4.07 3.25
N ALA A 216 7.58 -4.94 4.20
CA ALA A 216 6.80 -4.57 5.40
C ALA A 216 7.55 -3.63 6.37
N ARG A 217 8.76 -3.18 6.01
CA ARG A 217 9.62 -2.30 6.80
C ARG A 217 10.00 -1.01 6.09
N ILE A 218 9.47 -0.79 4.89
CA ILE A 218 9.72 0.44 4.15
C ILE A 218 8.59 1.43 4.42
N TYR A 219 8.90 2.71 4.35
CA TYR A 219 7.93 3.78 4.48
C TYR A 219 8.41 5.01 3.71
N PHE A 220 7.47 5.83 3.24
CA PHE A 220 7.80 7.12 2.65
C PHE A 220 8.38 8.07 3.70
N SER A 221 9.29 8.94 3.28
CA SER A 221 9.81 10.01 4.16
C SER A 221 8.70 10.95 4.63
N GLU A 222 7.67 11.16 3.79
CA GLU A 222 6.52 12.00 4.06
C GLU A 222 5.25 11.32 3.54
N ALA A 223 4.11 11.55 4.20
CA ALA A 223 2.81 11.10 3.67
C ALA A 223 2.31 11.99 2.53
N GLU A 224 2.73 13.27 2.51
CA GLU A 224 2.45 14.25 1.47
C GLU A 224 3.76 14.96 1.09
N TYR A 225 4.15 14.89 -0.19
CA TYR A 225 5.24 15.68 -0.76
C TYR A 225 4.65 16.94 -1.38
N VAL A 226 5.14 18.10 -0.99
CA VAL A 226 4.66 19.39 -1.47
C VAL A 226 5.78 20.08 -2.24
N LEU A 227 5.49 20.51 -3.47
CA LEU A 227 6.41 21.30 -4.27
C LEU A 227 5.69 22.37 -5.10
N LEU A 228 6.45 23.37 -5.53
CA LEU A 228 6.00 24.31 -6.57
C LEU A 228 6.23 23.69 -7.95
N GLU A 229 5.36 23.99 -8.91
CA GLU A 229 5.45 23.47 -10.29
C GLU A 229 6.81 23.75 -10.97
N ASN A 230 7.45 24.88 -10.69
CA ASN A 230 8.74 25.25 -11.27
C ASN A 230 9.97 24.49 -10.74
N TYR A 231 9.78 23.47 -9.89
CA TYR A 231 10.89 22.65 -9.37
C TYR A 231 11.32 21.52 -10.33
N ASP A 232 10.72 21.41 -11.52
CA ASP A 232 10.96 20.42 -12.60
C ASP A 232 10.78 18.94 -12.19
N GLU A 233 11.00 18.57 -10.92
CA GLU A 233 10.86 17.24 -10.38
C GLU A 233 10.61 17.24 -8.85
N VAL A 234 9.97 16.17 -8.38
CA VAL A 234 9.87 15.82 -6.95
C VAL A 234 10.75 14.61 -6.64
N ASP A 235 11.60 14.74 -5.62
CA ASP A 235 12.39 13.64 -5.09
C ASP A 235 11.61 12.87 -4.00
N VAL A 236 11.19 11.66 -4.35
CA VAL A 236 10.48 10.76 -3.44
C VAL A 236 11.49 9.86 -2.74
N THR A 237 11.66 10.08 -1.43
CA THR A 237 12.59 9.29 -0.61
C THR A 237 11.85 8.23 0.20
N LEU A 238 12.32 7.00 0.10
CA LEU A 238 11.89 5.88 0.93
C LEU A 238 12.94 5.57 1.99
N TYR A 239 12.48 5.21 3.19
CA TYR A 239 13.29 4.68 4.27
C TYR A 239 12.94 3.23 4.54
N ARG A 240 13.86 2.52 5.20
CA ARG A 240 13.61 1.22 5.83
C ARG A 240 14.19 1.18 7.24
N ASP A 241 13.62 0.34 8.09
CA ASP A 241 14.14 0.08 9.44
C ASP A 241 15.67 -0.16 9.41
N ALA A 242 16.42 0.57 10.24
CA ALA A 242 17.88 0.61 10.18
C ALA A 242 18.54 -0.75 10.50
N GLU A 243 17.85 -1.57 11.30
CA GLU A 243 18.27 -2.91 11.70
C GLU A 243 18.20 -3.93 10.56
N TYR A 244 17.54 -3.60 9.44
CA TYR A 244 17.26 -4.53 8.34
C TYR A 244 17.89 -4.07 7.02
N THR A 245 19.12 -3.57 7.10
CA THR A 245 19.84 -3.01 5.94
C THR A 245 20.81 -3.98 5.27
N ASP A 246 21.11 -5.14 5.87
CA ASP A 246 22.19 -6.05 5.45
C ASP A 246 22.09 -6.53 4.00
N LEU A 247 20.88 -6.70 3.49
CA LEU A 247 20.61 -7.19 2.14
C LEU A 247 19.92 -6.12 1.30
N ALA A 248 20.16 -6.14 -0.01
CA ALA A 248 19.45 -5.26 -0.93
C ALA A 248 17.94 -5.55 -0.92
N LEU A 249 17.13 -4.54 -1.24
CA LEU A 249 15.68 -4.68 -1.40
C LEU A 249 15.24 -3.84 -2.58
N THR A 250 14.56 -4.46 -3.55
CA THR A 250 13.98 -3.77 -4.70
C THR A 250 12.48 -3.72 -4.53
N VAL A 251 11.91 -2.53 -4.68
CA VAL A 251 10.47 -2.31 -4.72
C VAL A 251 10.09 -1.59 -6.01
N GLN A 252 8.89 -1.86 -6.50
CA GLN A 252 8.33 -1.16 -7.65
C GLN A 252 7.50 0.02 -7.19
N TYR A 253 7.49 1.09 -7.97
CA TYR A 253 6.63 2.24 -7.77
C TYR A 253 5.87 2.58 -9.04
N ALA A 254 4.69 3.18 -8.88
CA ALA A 254 3.90 3.72 -9.97
C ALA A 254 3.17 4.98 -9.51
N THR A 255 2.96 5.91 -10.43
CA THR A 255 2.14 7.10 -10.23
C THR A 255 0.72 6.90 -10.75
N SER A 256 -0.26 7.50 -10.09
CA SER A 256 -1.66 7.54 -10.54
C SER A 256 -2.28 8.90 -10.31
N ASP A 257 -3.10 9.32 -11.26
CA ASP A 257 -3.82 10.59 -11.25
C ASP A 257 -4.82 10.66 -10.07
N LEU A 258 -4.89 11.82 -9.42
CA LEU A 258 -6.01 12.17 -8.54
C LEU A 258 -6.75 13.38 -9.13
N THR A 259 -6.20 14.58 -8.92
CA THR A 259 -6.66 15.80 -9.61
C THR A 259 -5.67 16.25 -10.68
N ALA A 260 -4.38 15.97 -10.51
CA ALA A 260 -3.37 16.12 -11.54
C ALA A 260 -3.54 15.03 -12.62
N THR A 261 -3.24 15.40 -13.86
CA THR A 261 -3.27 14.61 -15.09
C THR A 261 -1.85 14.24 -15.52
N GLY A 262 -1.52 12.94 -15.44
CA GLY A 262 -0.24 12.43 -15.90
C GLY A 262 -0.18 12.27 -17.42
N VAL A 263 0.98 12.55 -18.01
CA VAL A 263 1.25 12.29 -19.43
C VAL A 263 2.41 11.33 -19.62
N ASP A 264 2.43 10.61 -20.75
CA ASP A 264 3.55 9.73 -21.08
C ASP A 264 4.84 10.51 -21.38
N THR A 265 5.98 9.81 -21.31
CA THR A 265 7.31 10.37 -21.55
C THR A 265 7.42 11.12 -22.89
N ALA A 266 6.77 10.61 -23.96
CA ALA A 266 6.90 11.21 -25.28
C ALA A 266 6.16 12.55 -25.36
N LYS A 267 4.98 12.65 -24.72
CA LYS A 267 4.21 13.88 -24.60
C LYS A 267 4.90 14.87 -23.66
N PHE A 268 5.38 14.42 -22.51
CA PHE A 268 6.14 15.25 -21.57
C PHE A 268 7.34 15.91 -22.26
N ASP A 269 8.17 15.12 -22.95
CA ASP A 269 9.35 15.61 -23.68
C ASP A 269 9.01 16.51 -24.88
N ALA A 270 7.80 16.43 -25.42
CA ALA A 270 7.32 17.33 -26.46
C ALA A 270 6.94 18.70 -25.87
N CYS A 271 6.23 18.70 -24.74
CA CYS A 271 5.83 19.90 -24.00
C CYS A 271 7.02 20.66 -23.42
N GLN A 272 8.02 19.96 -22.89
CA GLN A 272 9.25 20.56 -22.37
C GLN A 272 10.08 21.32 -23.42
N LYS A 273 9.84 21.09 -24.73
CA LYS A 273 10.49 21.87 -25.81
C LYS A 273 9.81 23.22 -26.05
N LEU A 274 8.59 23.40 -25.57
CA LEU A 274 7.87 24.67 -25.62
C LEU A 274 8.33 25.51 -24.43
N ALA A 275 8.48 26.82 -24.64
CA ALA A 275 8.63 27.73 -23.52
C ALA A 275 7.37 27.66 -22.66
N VAL A 276 7.54 27.77 -21.34
CA VAL A 276 6.48 27.61 -20.33
C VAL A 276 5.18 28.32 -20.75
N ARG A 277 5.25 29.60 -21.15
CA ARG A 277 4.09 30.39 -21.65
C ARG A 277 3.32 29.88 -22.87
N TYR A 278 3.84 28.87 -23.56
CA TYR A 278 3.24 28.31 -24.76
C TYR A 278 2.92 26.82 -24.60
N ARG A 279 3.03 26.26 -23.39
CA ARG A 279 2.61 24.90 -23.10
C ARG A 279 1.07 24.86 -23.17
N PRO A 280 0.47 24.02 -24.02
CA PRO A 280 -0.97 23.83 -24.02
C PRO A 280 -1.41 23.07 -22.76
N GLY A 281 -2.62 23.30 -22.27
CA GLY A 281 -3.17 22.59 -21.10
C GLY A 281 -3.36 21.08 -21.28
N ASP A 282 -3.09 20.52 -22.47
CA ASP A 282 -3.00 19.07 -22.62
C ASP A 282 -1.61 18.52 -22.26
N CYS A 283 -0.64 19.37 -21.91
CA CYS A 283 0.68 18.94 -21.45
C CYS A 283 0.64 18.14 -20.13
N GLY A 284 -0.47 18.22 -19.40
CA GLY A 284 -0.65 17.63 -18.08
C GLY A 284 0.37 18.17 -17.09
N ASP A 285 0.37 17.58 -15.90
CA ASP A 285 0.96 18.26 -14.73
C ASP A 285 2.21 17.50 -14.26
N TYR A 286 2.35 16.24 -14.68
CA TYR A 286 3.52 15.44 -14.36
C TYR A 286 3.75 14.31 -15.39
N GLU A 287 4.96 13.76 -15.40
CA GLU A 287 5.25 12.56 -16.18
C GLU A 287 4.73 11.32 -15.44
N GLN A 288 3.75 10.64 -16.03
CA GLN A 288 3.28 9.37 -15.52
C GLN A 288 4.40 8.33 -15.56
N THR A 289 4.87 7.92 -14.39
CA THR A 289 6.10 7.14 -14.23
C THR A 289 5.83 5.85 -13.47
N ARG A 290 6.46 4.77 -13.92
CA ARG A 290 6.62 3.53 -13.16
C ARG A 290 8.05 3.06 -13.22
N GLY A 291 8.54 2.45 -12.16
CA GLY A 291 9.92 2.02 -12.09
C GLY A 291 10.22 1.12 -10.91
N GLU A 292 11.51 0.87 -10.74
CA GLU A 292 12.06 0.11 -9.63
C GLU A 292 13.02 1.00 -8.85
N VAL A 293 12.92 0.95 -7.53
CA VAL A 293 13.86 1.60 -6.61
C VAL A 293 14.49 0.52 -5.74
N THR A 294 15.82 0.55 -5.65
CA THR A 294 16.60 -0.47 -4.93
C THR A 294 17.35 0.15 -3.76
N PHE A 295 17.03 -0.32 -2.56
CA PHE A 295 17.88 -0.12 -1.39
C PHE A 295 19.13 -0.99 -1.55
N ALA A 296 20.29 -0.36 -1.68
CA ALA A 296 21.56 -1.09 -1.66
C ALA A 296 21.78 -1.76 -0.29
N ALA A 297 22.51 -2.87 -0.26
CA ALA A 297 22.96 -3.49 0.98
C ALA A 297 23.73 -2.47 1.84
N GLY A 298 23.35 -2.34 3.11
CA GLY A 298 23.84 -1.34 4.06
C GLY A 298 23.19 0.04 3.97
N SER A 299 22.33 0.32 2.98
CA SER A 299 21.64 1.62 2.88
C SER A 299 20.30 1.59 3.60
N ALA A 300 20.00 2.61 4.42
CA ALA A 300 18.69 2.78 5.07
C ALA A 300 17.69 3.58 4.21
N SER A 301 18.13 4.15 3.09
CA SER A 301 17.29 4.93 2.20
C SER A 301 17.52 4.60 0.73
N ALA A 302 16.51 4.90 -0.07
CA ALA A 302 16.56 4.91 -1.53
C ALA A 302 15.59 5.99 -2.04
N ALA A 303 15.83 6.55 -3.21
CA ALA A 303 15.00 7.61 -3.76
C ALA A 303 14.83 7.43 -5.27
N PHE A 304 13.76 8.01 -5.79
CA PHE A 304 13.49 8.19 -7.21
C PHE A 304 12.82 9.54 -7.42
N SER A 305 12.85 10.03 -8.64
CA SER A 305 12.32 11.36 -8.99
C SER A 305 11.16 11.21 -9.97
N VAL A 306 10.15 12.05 -9.83
CA VAL A 306 9.03 12.18 -10.78
C VAL A 306 9.08 13.59 -11.36
N ARG A 307 9.10 13.71 -12.69
CA ARG A 307 9.18 15.01 -13.37
C ARG A 307 7.83 15.71 -13.30
N ILE A 308 7.85 17.00 -12.98
CA ILE A 308 6.68 17.88 -12.92
C ILE A 308 6.66 18.77 -14.16
N MET A 309 5.46 18.99 -14.71
CA MET A 309 5.25 19.95 -15.76
C MET A 309 4.93 21.30 -15.11
N ASP A 310 5.72 22.30 -15.46
CA ASP A 310 5.45 23.69 -15.14
C ASP A 310 4.59 24.29 -16.26
N ASP A 311 3.63 25.16 -15.95
CA ASP A 311 2.94 25.93 -16.96
C ASP A 311 2.96 27.43 -16.66
N PHE A 312 2.14 28.21 -17.37
CA PHE A 312 2.17 29.67 -17.26
C PHE A 312 0.76 30.25 -17.17
N CYS A 313 -0.09 29.63 -16.38
CA CYS A 313 -1.40 30.18 -16.07
C CYS A 313 -1.77 29.91 -14.62
N TYR A 314 -2.60 30.78 -14.05
CA TYR A 314 -2.99 30.66 -12.66
C TYR A 314 -4.02 29.54 -12.49
N GLU A 315 -3.69 28.55 -11.68
CA GLU A 315 -4.55 27.44 -11.30
C GLU A 315 -5.12 27.66 -9.90
N HIS A 316 -6.45 27.73 -9.83
CA HIS A 316 -7.11 27.98 -8.55
C HIS A 316 -7.04 26.77 -7.60
N PHE A 317 -7.03 25.57 -8.16
CA PHE A 317 -7.17 24.33 -7.42
C PHE A 317 -5.82 23.65 -7.29
N MET A 318 -5.53 23.16 -6.08
CA MET A 318 -4.34 22.35 -5.85
C MET A 318 -4.45 21.02 -6.60
N GLU A 319 -3.35 20.63 -7.22
CA GLU A 319 -3.27 19.41 -7.98
C GLU A 319 -2.56 18.32 -7.21
N TYR A 320 -3.06 17.10 -7.35
CA TYR A 320 -2.58 15.94 -6.62
C TYR A 320 -2.39 14.75 -7.55
N PHE A 321 -1.28 14.05 -7.39
CA PHE A 321 -1.13 12.68 -7.86
C PHE A 321 -0.67 11.78 -6.71
N GLN A 322 -0.88 10.48 -6.86
CA GLN A 322 -0.50 9.48 -5.88
C GLN A 322 0.69 8.68 -6.38
N VAL A 323 1.55 8.29 -5.44
CA VAL A 323 2.64 7.34 -5.64
C VAL A 323 2.34 6.09 -4.82
N THR A 324 2.38 4.93 -5.46
CA THR A 324 2.06 3.64 -4.81
C THR A 324 3.22 2.66 -4.96
N LEU A 325 3.50 1.90 -3.91
CA LEU A 325 4.55 0.87 -3.88
C LEU A 325 3.97 -0.53 -4.15
N SER A 326 4.78 -1.38 -4.78
CA SER A 326 4.47 -2.79 -5.07
C SER A 326 5.71 -3.68 -4.89
N ILE A 327 5.49 -4.98 -4.64
CA ILE A 327 6.57 -5.97 -4.75
C ILE A 327 6.74 -6.31 -6.23
N PRO A 328 7.98 -6.44 -6.73
CA PRO A 328 8.20 -6.83 -8.12
C PRO A 328 7.46 -8.12 -8.51
N GLY A 329 6.70 -8.05 -9.60
CA GLY A 329 5.91 -9.19 -10.09
C GLY A 329 4.61 -9.43 -9.31
N THR A 330 4.18 -8.46 -8.52
CA THR A 330 2.96 -8.54 -7.72
C THR A 330 2.11 -7.30 -7.91
N ASN A 331 0.97 -7.32 -7.24
CA ASN A 331 0.09 -6.18 -7.07
C ASN A 331 0.67 -5.09 -6.18
N PHE A 332 -0.02 -3.94 -6.13
CA PHE A 332 0.26 -2.91 -5.14
C PHE A 332 0.18 -3.46 -3.72
N LEU A 333 1.06 -2.95 -2.87
CA LEU A 333 1.04 -3.23 -1.45
C LEU A 333 -0.07 -2.40 -0.84
N ALA A 334 -1.06 -3.07 -0.25
CA ALA A 334 -2.13 -2.36 0.41
C ALA A 334 -1.74 -2.13 1.88
N GLY A 335 -1.61 -0.86 2.26
CA GLY A 335 -1.36 -0.37 3.62
C GLY A 335 -1.07 1.13 3.60
N GLU A 336 -1.31 1.83 4.71
CA GLU A 336 -1.16 3.30 4.81
C GLU A 336 0.29 3.76 4.60
N GLU A 337 1.27 2.88 4.80
CA GLU A 337 2.70 3.18 4.62
C GLU A 337 3.19 2.98 3.17
N PHE A 338 2.32 2.48 2.27
CA PHE A 338 2.69 2.07 0.91
C PHE A 338 2.13 2.97 -0.20
N TYR A 339 1.53 4.09 0.17
CA TYR A 339 1.25 5.18 -0.75
C TYR A 339 1.61 6.53 -0.13
N ALA A 340 1.89 7.50 -0.99
CA ALA A 340 2.05 8.90 -0.62
C ALA A 340 1.36 9.78 -1.67
N THR A 341 0.93 10.96 -1.26
CA THR A 341 0.40 11.97 -2.19
C THR A 341 1.48 12.98 -2.52
N VAL A 342 1.48 13.48 -3.75
CA VAL A 342 2.27 14.62 -4.17
C VAL A 342 1.29 15.75 -4.49
N ARG A 343 1.51 16.91 -3.88
CA ARG A 343 0.76 18.14 -4.12
C ARG A 343 1.63 19.11 -4.92
N ILE A 344 1.10 19.51 -6.08
CA ILE A 344 1.70 20.52 -6.95
C ILE A 344 1.01 21.84 -6.61
N ASP A 345 1.79 22.80 -6.14
CA ASP A 345 1.36 24.16 -5.88
C ASP A 345 1.76 25.05 -7.07
N ASP A 346 0.77 25.70 -7.68
CA ASP A 346 0.96 26.71 -8.71
C ASP A 346 1.85 27.87 -8.22
N ASN A 347 2.71 28.40 -9.09
CA ASN A 347 3.55 29.56 -8.81
C ASN A 347 3.22 30.82 -9.63
N ASP A 348 2.22 30.76 -10.50
CA ASP A 348 1.87 31.80 -11.46
C ASP A 348 0.62 32.59 -11.06
N PHE A 349 0.51 32.89 -9.76
CA PHE A 349 -0.56 33.68 -9.12
C PHE A 349 -0.86 35.05 -9.74
N ASP A 350 0.07 35.61 -10.53
CA ASP A 350 -0.08 36.91 -11.19
C ASP A 350 -0.52 36.81 -12.67
N GLU A 351 -0.67 35.59 -13.20
CA GLU A 351 -1.04 35.31 -14.60
C GLU A 351 -2.55 35.13 -14.79
N ASP A 352 -2.99 35.06 -16.05
CA ASP A 352 -4.38 34.77 -16.40
C ASP A 352 -4.74 33.32 -16.03
N TYR A 353 -6.01 33.06 -15.68
CA TYR A 353 -6.50 31.73 -15.35
C TYR A 353 -6.38 30.74 -16.52
N CYS A 354 -6.02 29.50 -16.19
CA CYS A 354 -6.40 28.32 -16.95
C CYS A 354 -7.93 28.06 -16.77
#